data_AF-A0A923CGI0-F1
#
_entry.id   AF-A0A923CGI0-F1
#
_cell.length_a   1.000
_cell.length_b   1.000
_cell.length_c   1.000
_cell.angle_alpha   90.00
_cell.angle_beta   90.00
_cell.angle_gamma   90.00
#
_symmetry.space_group_name_H-M   'P 1'
#
loop_
_entity.id
_entity.type
_entity.pdbx_description
1 polymer ?
#
loop_
_entity_poly.entity_id
_entity_poly.type
_entity_poly.pdbx_seq_one_letter_code
_entity_poly.pdbx_strand_id
1 'polypeptide(L)'
;MDNTIEWSGPEATITRMNPLAGVPLEEGGAFDGRRVTGYQFLVTTSGQGHAYINLSNVVAPEDRGRVGFVKHSAARGKWETVPFTIEGARYRIPSSGGLYALTLNTLSESRYVDDAVSTFPGWFAGVLDRNSNLRQLANIPASIFEDIAEGLSEVLKRTRLDSIPLEIVHETYRYEMDGLDLIEGLEVKEEKSGVIITLNVTEDLAQLYYDPVGDVVLLDRKRSVMHRLKSDGPIHLQGMIREERVDKVLDGKWTPVFNEFDEIGLQFGLPRLNGEDNGRYRERMETLFTHPGNATKYGIMREVARRTGNFKKVRWVNPYHPLVVHNPMGLNIAREDVSVDGKIMKVSMLPDGGFMIHPTNDPRGHEVVFHWGAEAYTLHPSRFTETGVPSQVDIESYEKWDIAAPVLYGGIRYDRQEWDMVNDESLIETMPELDNKMERWS
;
A
#
# COMPACT_ATOMS: atom_id res chain seq x y z
N MET A 1 -3.17 -11.33 -2.08
CA MET A 1 -4.27 -12.22 -2.51
C MET A 1 -3.81 -12.97 -3.74
N ASP A 2 -3.93 -14.29 -3.77
CA ASP A 2 -3.56 -15.09 -4.95
C ASP A 2 -4.57 -14.86 -6.07
N ASN A 3 -4.14 -14.22 -7.16
CA ASN A 3 -4.92 -14.03 -8.40
C ASN A 3 -5.06 -15.36 -9.15
N THR A 4 -5.74 -16.33 -8.54
CA THR A 4 -5.98 -17.67 -9.05
C THR A 4 -7.27 -17.69 -9.86
N ILE A 5 -7.16 -18.19 -11.10
CA ILE A 5 -8.31 -18.47 -11.96
C ILE A 5 -8.76 -19.89 -11.62
N GLU A 6 -9.90 -20.04 -10.95
CA GLU A 6 -10.45 -21.37 -10.66
C GLU A 6 -11.17 -21.93 -11.90
N TRP A 7 -10.91 -23.20 -12.21
CA TRP A 7 -11.41 -23.88 -13.39
C TRP A 7 -12.13 -25.19 -13.03
N SER A 8 -13.21 -25.51 -13.75
CA SER A 8 -13.90 -26.80 -13.63
C SER A 8 -14.38 -27.28 -15.00
N GLY A 9 -13.91 -28.45 -15.46
CA GLY A 9 -14.32 -29.11 -16.71
C GLY A 9 -13.55 -30.43 -16.96
N PRO A 10 -13.87 -31.19 -18.02
CA PRO A 10 -13.12 -32.40 -18.37
C PRO A 10 -11.75 -32.04 -18.95
N GLU A 11 -10.68 -32.54 -18.32
CA GLU A 11 -9.28 -32.58 -18.78
C GLU A 11 -8.78 -31.35 -19.57
N ALA A 12 -8.65 -30.21 -18.89
CA ALA A 12 -7.90 -29.08 -19.41
C ALA A 12 -6.88 -28.56 -18.42
N THR A 13 -5.71 -28.17 -18.93
CA THR A 13 -4.65 -27.52 -18.15
C THR A 13 -4.58 -26.05 -18.57
N ILE A 14 -4.63 -25.14 -17.59
CA ILE A 14 -4.41 -23.72 -17.83
C ILE A 14 -2.98 -23.37 -17.41
N THR A 15 -2.19 -22.90 -18.36
CA THR A 15 -0.91 -22.24 -18.05
C THR A 15 -1.13 -20.74 -18.17
N ARG A 16 -1.05 -20.03 -17.03
CA ARG A 16 -1.05 -18.57 -17.01
C ARG A 16 0.18 -18.09 -17.78
N MET A 17 -0.03 -17.28 -18.81
CA MET A 17 1.06 -16.57 -19.48
C MET A 17 1.05 -15.11 -19.02
N ASN A 18 2.22 -14.46 -19.06
CA ASN A 18 2.46 -13.14 -18.47
C ASN A 18 1.35 -12.11 -18.77
N PRO A 19 1.07 -11.17 -17.84
CA PRO A 19 0.20 -10.04 -18.15
C PRO A 19 0.75 -9.28 -19.37
N LEU A 20 -0.11 -8.96 -20.34
CA LEU A 20 0.26 -8.09 -21.44
C LEU A 20 0.34 -6.66 -20.88
N ALA A 21 1.55 -6.19 -20.61
CA ALA A 21 1.81 -4.78 -20.38
C ALA A 21 1.63 -4.03 -21.72
N GLY A 22 0.40 -3.56 -22.00
CA GLY A 22 0.13 -2.51 -22.99
C GLY A 22 0.55 -2.77 -24.44
N VAL A 23 0.80 -4.01 -24.87
CA VAL A 23 1.17 -4.31 -26.25
C VAL A 23 -0.09 -4.22 -27.14
N PRO A 24 -0.17 -3.29 -28.10
CA PRO A 24 -1.25 -3.31 -29.09
C PRO A 24 -1.17 -4.63 -29.87
N LEU A 25 -2.29 -5.37 -29.93
CA LEU A 25 -2.39 -6.51 -30.84
C LEU A 25 -2.27 -5.96 -32.26
N GLU A 26 -1.16 -6.26 -32.95
CA GLU A 26 -0.85 -5.67 -34.25
C GLU A 26 -1.98 -5.86 -35.28
N GLU A 27 -2.12 -4.82 -36.11
CA GLU A 27 -3.12 -4.63 -37.15
C GLU A 27 -3.18 -5.82 -38.11
N GLY A 28 -4.14 -6.70 -37.84
CA GLY A 28 -4.29 -7.92 -38.62
C GLY A 28 -5.73 -8.31 -38.83
N GLY A 29 -6.70 -7.38 -38.83
CA GLY A 29 -8.07 -7.67 -39.23
C GLY A 29 -9.08 -7.21 -38.20
N ALA A 30 -9.76 -6.10 -38.52
CA ALA A 30 -11.01 -5.62 -37.94
C ALA A 30 -11.24 -6.02 -36.47
N PHE A 31 -10.29 -5.68 -35.60
CA PHE A 31 -10.63 -5.33 -34.23
C PHE A 31 -10.69 -3.82 -34.21
N ASP A 32 -11.91 -3.33 -34.03
CA ASP A 32 -12.42 -1.98 -34.28
C ASP A 32 -11.76 -0.90 -33.39
N GLY A 33 -10.46 -0.64 -33.56
CA GLY A 33 -9.71 0.40 -32.85
C GLY A 33 -9.59 0.21 -31.33
N ARG A 34 -9.76 -1.01 -30.81
CA ARG A 34 -9.88 -1.27 -29.35
C ARG A 34 -8.52 -1.48 -28.68
N ARG A 35 -8.25 -0.78 -27.58
CA ARG A 35 -7.13 -1.06 -26.66
C ARG A 35 -7.47 -2.27 -25.78
N VAL A 36 -6.61 -3.29 -25.79
CA VAL A 36 -6.75 -4.50 -24.97
C VAL A 36 -5.79 -4.42 -23.79
N THR A 37 -6.29 -4.24 -22.58
CA THR A 37 -5.62 -4.63 -21.34
C THR A 37 -6.16 -6.01 -20.97
N GLY A 38 -5.29 -7.02 -20.85
CA GLY A 38 -5.76 -8.40 -20.78
C GLY A 38 -4.74 -9.42 -20.29
N TYR A 39 -5.27 -10.54 -19.79
CA TYR A 39 -4.48 -11.71 -19.38
C TYR A 39 -4.50 -12.75 -20.51
N GLN A 40 -3.35 -13.30 -20.86
CA GLN A 40 -3.25 -14.45 -21.77
C GLN A 40 -3.24 -15.75 -20.99
N PHE A 41 -3.95 -16.75 -21.48
CA PHE A 41 -3.91 -18.09 -20.90
C PHE A 41 -4.01 -19.14 -21.99
N LEU A 42 -3.14 -20.15 -21.89
CA LEU A 42 -3.21 -21.30 -22.75
C LEU A 42 -4.27 -22.26 -22.20
N VAL A 43 -5.23 -22.66 -23.02
CA VAL A 43 -6.23 -23.68 -22.68
C VAL A 43 -5.96 -24.91 -23.54
N THR A 44 -5.33 -25.92 -22.96
CA THR A 44 -5.19 -27.23 -23.60
C THR A 44 -6.40 -28.08 -23.19
N THR A 45 -7.27 -28.47 -24.12
CA THR A 45 -8.41 -29.36 -23.82
C THR A 45 -8.27 -30.65 -24.61
N SER A 46 -8.44 -31.82 -23.98
CA SER A 46 -8.43 -33.12 -24.68
C SER A 46 -9.78 -33.54 -25.27
N GLY A 47 -10.86 -32.76 -25.09
CA GLY A 47 -12.21 -33.13 -25.52
C GLY A 47 -13.12 -31.99 -26.01
N GLN A 48 -14.25 -32.36 -26.62
CA GLN A 48 -15.35 -31.45 -26.96
C GLN A 48 -16.22 -31.19 -25.71
N GLY A 49 -16.47 -29.93 -25.39
CA GLY A 49 -17.17 -29.53 -24.16
C GLY A 49 -17.19 -28.01 -23.95
N HIS A 50 -17.35 -27.59 -22.70
CA HIS A 50 -17.27 -26.19 -22.28
C HIS A 50 -16.21 -26.03 -21.19
N ALA A 51 -15.49 -24.91 -21.20
CA ALA A 51 -14.61 -24.50 -20.11
C ALA A 51 -15.32 -23.44 -19.27
N TYR A 52 -15.20 -23.55 -17.95
CA TYR A 52 -15.68 -22.57 -16.98
C TYR A 52 -14.51 -21.83 -16.37
N ILE A 53 -14.51 -20.51 -16.46
CA ILE A 53 -13.45 -19.64 -15.95
C ILE A 53 -14.05 -18.78 -14.83
N ASN A 54 -13.56 -18.93 -13.61
CA ASN A 54 -13.93 -18.05 -12.50
C ASN A 54 -12.97 -16.85 -12.46
N LEU A 55 -13.52 -15.64 -12.57
CA LEU A 55 -12.75 -14.39 -12.52
C LEU A 55 -13.05 -13.56 -11.27
N SER A 56 -13.71 -14.14 -10.26
CA SER A 56 -14.12 -13.40 -9.05
C SER A 56 -12.97 -12.70 -8.32
N ASN A 57 -11.74 -13.21 -8.47
CA ASN A 57 -10.54 -12.68 -7.82
C ASN A 57 -9.71 -11.78 -8.75
N VAL A 58 -10.13 -11.63 -10.02
CA VAL A 58 -9.37 -10.92 -11.07
C VAL A 58 -10.17 -9.74 -11.64
N VAL A 59 -11.49 -9.84 -11.68
CA VAL A 59 -12.39 -8.83 -12.25
C VAL A 59 -13.43 -8.44 -11.20
N ALA A 60 -13.52 -7.14 -10.91
CA ALA A 60 -14.52 -6.60 -9.99
C ALA A 60 -15.95 -6.94 -10.47
N PRO A 61 -16.93 -7.15 -9.57
CA PRO A 61 -18.30 -7.51 -9.93
C PRO A 61 -18.93 -6.64 -11.03
N GLU A 62 -18.68 -5.34 -10.97
CA GLU A 62 -19.14 -4.30 -11.90
C GLU A 62 -18.54 -4.43 -13.31
N ASP A 63 -17.33 -4.96 -13.43
CA ASP A 63 -16.61 -5.10 -14.71
C ASP A 63 -16.87 -6.43 -15.41
N ARG A 64 -17.65 -7.34 -14.80
CA ARG A 64 -17.90 -8.66 -15.37
C ARG A 64 -18.62 -8.63 -16.72
N GLY A 65 -19.47 -7.63 -16.94
CA GLY A 65 -20.11 -7.41 -18.24
C GLY A 65 -19.16 -6.91 -19.32
N ARG A 66 -17.95 -6.46 -18.94
CA ARG A 66 -16.93 -5.87 -19.82
C ARG A 66 -15.91 -6.91 -20.32
N VAL A 67 -15.99 -8.15 -19.83
CA VAL A 67 -15.08 -9.24 -20.21
C VAL A 67 -15.43 -9.79 -21.58
N GLY A 68 -14.44 -9.92 -22.45
CA GLY A 68 -14.50 -10.64 -23.71
C GLY A 68 -13.46 -11.75 -23.76
N PHE A 69 -13.75 -12.80 -24.54
CA PHE A 69 -12.80 -13.88 -24.81
C PHE A 69 -12.44 -13.85 -26.29
N VAL A 70 -11.15 -13.98 -26.57
CA VAL A 70 -10.63 -14.18 -27.93
C VAL A 70 -9.79 -15.43 -27.99
N LYS A 71 -9.78 -16.09 -29.15
CA LYS A 71 -8.96 -17.26 -29.44
C LYS A 71 -8.03 -16.94 -30.61
N HIS A 72 -6.76 -17.27 -30.48
CA HIS A 72 -5.82 -17.13 -31.58
C HIS A 72 -6.04 -18.24 -32.62
N SER A 73 -6.43 -17.85 -33.83
CA SER A 73 -6.57 -18.72 -34.99
C SER A 73 -5.22 -18.88 -35.67
N ALA A 74 -4.51 -19.98 -35.40
CA ALA A 74 -3.22 -20.28 -36.02
C ALA A 74 -3.30 -20.32 -37.56
N ALA A 75 -4.43 -20.75 -38.10
CA ALA A 75 -4.65 -20.80 -39.55
C ALA A 75 -4.74 -19.41 -40.21
N ARG A 76 -5.20 -18.41 -39.46
CA ARG A 76 -5.40 -17.04 -39.97
C ARG A 76 -4.37 -16.04 -39.44
N GLY A 77 -3.61 -16.40 -38.40
CA GLY A 77 -2.71 -15.50 -37.68
C GLY A 77 -3.46 -14.35 -37.00
N LYS A 78 -4.70 -14.59 -36.54
CA LYS A 78 -5.61 -13.54 -36.03
C LYS A 78 -6.32 -13.98 -34.76
N TRP A 79 -6.70 -13.02 -33.93
CA TRP A 79 -7.58 -13.23 -32.79
C TRP A 79 -9.05 -13.19 -33.22
N GLU A 80 -9.82 -14.18 -32.80
CA GLU A 80 -11.25 -14.30 -33.11
C GLU A 80 -12.08 -14.30 -31.82
N THR A 81 -13.20 -13.58 -31.82
CA THR A 81 -14.10 -13.52 -30.65
C THR A 81 -14.71 -14.89 -30.37
N VAL A 82 -14.66 -15.30 -29.11
CA VAL A 82 -15.23 -16.55 -28.63
C VAL A 82 -16.57 -16.22 -27.98
N PRO A 83 -17.69 -16.82 -28.43
CA PRO A 83 -18.96 -16.66 -27.75
C PRO A 83 -18.87 -17.25 -26.35
N PHE A 84 -19.47 -16.57 -25.37
CA PHE A 84 -19.46 -17.01 -23.98
C PHE A 84 -20.81 -16.73 -23.31
N THR A 85 -21.06 -17.41 -22.20
CA THR A 85 -22.22 -17.16 -21.34
C THR A 85 -21.75 -16.94 -19.91
N ILE A 86 -22.46 -16.11 -19.15
CA ILE A 86 -22.14 -15.83 -17.75
C ILE A 86 -23.11 -16.63 -16.88
N GLU A 87 -22.56 -17.52 -16.04
CA GLU A 87 -23.31 -18.33 -15.08
C GLU A 87 -22.82 -17.97 -13.67
N GLY A 88 -23.44 -16.95 -13.06
CA GLY A 88 -23.01 -16.41 -11.76
C GLY A 88 -21.68 -15.66 -11.85
N ALA A 89 -20.63 -16.17 -11.18
CA ALA A 89 -19.27 -15.61 -11.25
C ALA A 89 -18.39 -16.29 -12.32
N ARG A 90 -18.92 -17.27 -13.05
CA ARG A 90 -18.18 -18.10 -14.00
C ARG A 90 -18.54 -17.75 -15.43
N TYR A 91 -17.53 -17.75 -16.30
CA TYR A 91 -17.68 -17.59 -17.74
C TYR A 91 -17.57 -18.94 -18.40
N ARG A 92 -18.60 -19.31 -19.16
CA ARG A 92 -18.65 -20.55 -19.92
C ARG A 92 -18.29 -20.28 -21.37
N ILE A 93 -17.16 -20.84 -21.83
CA ILE A 93 -16.67 -20.74 -23.21
C ILE A 93 -16.65 -22.12 -23.88
N PRO A 94 -16.78 -22.23 -25.22
CA PRO A 94 -16.58 -23.47 -25.96
C PRO A 94 -15.16 -24.02 -25.75
N SER A 95 -15.04 -25.29 -25.34
CA SER A 95 -13.73 -25.95 -25.21
C SER A 95 -13.26 -26.41 -26.58
N SER A 96 -12.40 -25.62 -27.19
CA SER A 96 -11.69 -26.01 -28.39
C SER A 96 -10.23 -25.69 -28.15
N GLY A 97 -9.36 -26.70 -28.07
CA GLY A 97 -7.95 -26.48 -27.73
C GLY A 97 -7.31 -25.33 -28.50
N GLY A 98 -6.50 -24.51 -27.80
CA GLY A 98 -5.81 -23.38 -28.42
C GLY A 98 -5.38 -22.31 -27.41
N LEU A 99 -4.80 -21.24 -27.94
CA LEU A 99 -4.41 -20.08 -27.15
C LEU A 99 -5.60 -19.13 -27.03
N TYR A 100 -5.96 -18.80 -25.79
CA TYR A 100 -7.02 -17.85 -25.48
C TYR A 100 -6.43 -16.60 -24.82
N ALA A 101 -7.10 -15.48 -25.00
CA ALA A 101 -6.84 -14.28 -24.22
C ALA A 101 -8.16 -13.73 -23.71
N LEU A 102 -8.11 -13.19 -22.50
CA LEU A 102 -9.18 -12.41 -21.94
C LEU A 102 -8.91 -10.94 -22.24
N THR A 103 -9.90 -10.31 -22.83
CA THR A 103 -9.90 -8.88 -23.09
C THR A 103 -10.85 -8.23 -22.11
N LEU A 104 -10.41 -7.27 -21.31
CA LEU A 104 -11.33 -6.31 -20.71
C LEU A 104 -11.61 -5.27 -21.79
N ASN A 105 -12.86 -5.20 -22.23
CA ASN A 105 -13.26 -4.18 -23.19
C ASN A 105 -13.26 -2.82 -22.49
N THR A 106 -12.16 -2.09 -22.62
CA THR A 106 -12.01 -0.72 -22.10
C THR A 106 -12.94 0.29 -22.79
N LEU A 107 -13.61 -0.11 -23.89
CA LEU A 107 -14.68 0.63 -24.55
C LEU A 107 -16.07 0.16 -24.12
N SER A 108 -16.22 -0.52 -22.98
CA SER A 108 -17.51 -0.52 -22.31
C SER A 108 -17.98 0.92 -22.14
N GLU A 109 -19.25 1.19 -22.39
CA GLU A 109 -19.82 2.51 -22.20
C GLU A 109 -19.47 3.02 -20.79
N SER A 110 -18.69 4.09 -20.72
CA SER A 110 -18.30 4.73 -19.47
C SER A 110 -19.55 5.10 -18.68
N ARG A 111 -19.47 5.03 -17.36
CA ARG A 111 -20.59 5.44 -16.51
C ARG A 111 -20.95 6.93 -16.67
N TYR A 112 -20.06 7.72 -17.29
CA TYR A 112 -20.24 9.15 -17.56
C TYR A 112 -20.70 9.44 -19.00
N VAL A 113 -20.96 8.44 -19.84
CA VAL A 113 -21.43 8.69 -21.22
C VAL A 113 -22.78 9.38 -21.23
N ASP A 114 -23.72 8.95 -20.38
CA ASP A 114 -25.02 9.60 -20.30
C ASP A 114 -24.88 11.08 -19.89
N ASP A 115 -23.98 11.39 -18.95
CA ASP A 115 -23.68 12.76 -18.55
C ASP A 115 -23.08 13.57 -19.72
N ALA A 116 -22.10 13.00 -20.43
CA ALA A 116 -21.48 13.64 -21.59
C ALA A 116 -22.49 13.90 -22.72
N VAL A 117 -23.36 12.92 -22.99
CA VAL A 117 -24.38 12.99 -24.04
C VAL A 117 -25.53 13.93 -23.67
N SER A 118 -25.82 14.07 -22.37
CA SER A 118 -26.85 15.00 -21.86
C SER A 118 -26.52 16.47 -22.12
N THR A 119 -25.26 16.80 -22.42
CA THR A 119 -24.86 18.14 -22.83
C THR A 119 -25.36 18.53 -24.22
N PHE A 120 -25.74 17.54 -25.05
CA PHE A 120 -26.34 17.77 -26.36
C PHE A 120 -27.86 17.97 -26.25
N PRO A 121 -28.48 18.73 -27.17
CA PRO A 121 -29.93 18.91 -27.16
C PRO A 121 -30.68 17.57 -27.26
N GLY A 122 -31.66 17.34 -26.40
CA GLY A 122 -32.38 16.05 -26.30
C GLY A 122 -33.14 15.61 -27.55
N TRP A 123 -33.31 16.49 -28.55
CA TRP A 123 -33.91 16.15 -29.85
C TRP A 123 -32.91 15.54 -30.85
N PHE A 124 -31.61 15.51 -30.52
CA PHE A 124 -30.60 14.94 -31.39
C PHE A 124 -30.74 13.41 -31.43
N ALA A 125 -30.92 12.84 -32.63
CA ALA A 125 -31.19 11.40 -32.77
C ALA A 125 -30.11 10.51 -32.12
N GLY A 126 -28.86 10.98 -32.09
CA GLY A 126 -27.75 10.27 -31.45
C GLY A 126 -27.85 10.21 -29.92
N VAL A 127 -28.62 11.07 -29.25
CA VAL A 127 -28.81 11.05 -27.80
C VAL A 127 -29.71 9.87 -27.39
N LEU A 128 -30.73 9.58 -28.19
CA LEU A 128 -31.74 8.56 -27.91
C LEU A 128 -31.30 7.14 -28.27
N ASP A 129 -30.44 7.00 -29.29
CA ASP A 129 -29.93 5.70 -29.73
C ASP A 129 -28.61 5.34 -29.03
N ARG A 130 -28.63 4.26 -28.22
CA ARG A 130 -27.46 3.73 -27.50
C ARG A 130 -26.31 3.33 -28.40
N ASN A 131 -26.58 2.98 -29.66
CA ASN A 131 -25.56 2.54 -30.60
C ASN A 131 -25.07 3.68 -31.51
N SER A 132 -25.52 4.92 -31.29
CA SER A 132 -25.19 6.03 -32.18
C SER A 132 -23.70 6.36 -32.17
N ASN A 133 -23.20 6.87 -33.31
CA ASN A 133 -21.84 7.39 -33.42
C ASN A 133 -21.57 8.53 -32.43
N LEU A 134 -22.61 9.27 -32.02
CA LEU A 134 -22.48 10.33 -31.01
C LEU A 134 -22.12 9.75 -29.64
N ARG A 135 -22.82 8.69 -29.20
CA ARG A 135 -22.51 8.05 -27.90
C ARG A 135 -21.16 7.35 -27.94
N GLN A 136 -20.81 6.71 -29.06
CA GLN A 136 -19.48 6.13 -29.24
C GLN A 136 -18.37 7.19 -29.18
N LEU A 137 -18.60 8.36 -29.79
CA LEU A 137 -17.68 9.50 -29.71
C LEU A 137 -17.60 10.08 -28.29
N ALA A 138 -18.74 10.24 -27.62
CA ALA A 138 -18.83 10.73 -26.25
C ALA A 138 -18.21 9.76 -25.23
N ASN A 139 -18.16 8.46 -25.56
CA ASN A 139 -17.52 7.44 -24.73
C ASN A 139 -16.03 7.69 -24.55
N ILE A 140 -15.33 8.21 -25.56
CA ILE A 140 -13.88 8.44 -25.46
C ILE A 140 -13.52 9.43 -24.34
N PRO A 141 -14.01 10.69 -24.35
CA PRO A 141 -13.73 11.62 -23.27
C PRO A 141 -14.36 11.19 -21.93
N ALA A 142 -15.51 10.49 -21.94
CA ALA A 142 -16.14 9.98 -20.73
C ALA A 142 -15.27 8.90 -20.05
N SER A 143 -14.71 7.96 -20.81
CA SER A 143 -13.77 6.96 -20.30
C SER A 143 -12.48 7.60 -19.75
N ILE A 144 -11.92 8.61 -20.44
CA ILE A 144 -10.76 9.35 -19.92
C ILE A 144 -11.11 10.03 -18.59
N PHE A 145 -12.29 10.62 -18.48
CA PHE A 145 -12.75 11.22 -17.24
C PHE A 145 -12.97 10.19 -16.14
N GLU A 146 -13.50 9.01 -16.46
CA GLU A 146 -13.62 7.89 -15.52
C GLU A 146 -12.26 7.49 -14.98
N ASP A 147 -11.26 7.29 -15.84
CA ASP A 147 -9.88 6.96 -15.46
C ASP A 147 -9.28 8.03 -14.53
N ILE A 148 -9.46 9.31 -14.85
CA ILE A 148 -9.00 10.44 -14.01
C ILE A 148 -9.72 10.44 -12.66
N ALA A 149 -11.05 10.27 -12.66
CA ALA A 149 -11.86 10.28 -11.45
C ALA A 149 -11.50 9.10 -10.53
N GLU A 150 -11.24 7.93 -11.09
CA GLU A 150 -10.78 6.76 -10.34
C GLU A 150 -9.37 6.97 -9.79
N GLY A 151 -8.45 7.51 -10.60
CA GLY A 151 -7.12 7.89 -10.13
C GLY A 151 -7.16 8.91 -8.97
N LEU A 152 -7.98 9.96 -9.08
CA LEU A 152 -8.18 10.94 -8.01
C LEU A 152 -8.81 10.29 -6.78
N SER A 153 -9.81 9.43 -6.95
CA SER A 153 -10.42 8.71 -5.84
C SER A 153 -9.39 7.82 -5.12
N GLU A 154 -8.48 7.19 -5.85
CA GLU A 154 -7.43 6.34 -5.29
C GLU A 154 -6.43 7.18 -4.49
N VAL A 155 -5.98 8.31 -5.04
CA VAL A 155 -5.12 9.27 -4.32
C VAL A 155 -5.81 9.76 -3.05
N LEU A 156 -7.09 10.12 -3.12
CA LEU A 156 -7.87 10.55 -1.95
C LEU A 156 -8.02 9.44 -0.90
N LYS A 157 -8.21 8.18 -1.30
CA LYS A 157 -8.21 7.04 -0.37
C LYS A 157 -6.86 6.92 0.33
N ARG A 158 -5.74 7.11 -0.37
CA ARG A 158 -4.40 7.03 0.24
C ARG A 158 -4.12 8.12 1.28
N THR A 159 -4.94 9.17 1.37
CA THR A 159 -4.84 10.15 2.46
C THR A 159 -5.40 9.66 3.79
N ARG A 160 -6.09 8.51 3.82
CA ARG A 160 -6.64 7.93 5.04
C ARG A 160 -5.84 6.71 5.45
N LEU A 161 -5.39 6.70 6.70
CA LEU A 161 -4.54 5.65 7.28
C LEU A 161 -5.09 4.23 7.07
N ASP A 162 -6.42 4.07 7.11
CA ASP A 162 -7.09 2.79 7.05
C ASP A 162 -7.18 2.18 5.64
N SER A 163 -7.14 3.02 4.61
CA SER A 163 -7.21 2.61 3.20
C SER A 163 -5.87 2.54 2.47
N ILE A 164 -4.76 2.86 3.12
CA ILE A 164 -3.43 2.63 2.56
C ILE A 164 -3.15 1.11 2.56
N PRO A 165 -2.82 0.51 1.41
CA PRO A 165 -2.40 -0.89 1.33
C PRO A 165 -1.14 -1.15 2.15
N LEU A 166 -1.13 -2.24 2.93
CA LEU A 166 0.04 -2.62 3.74
C LEU A 166 1.21 -3.08 2.88
N GLU A 167 0.91 -3.58 1.68
CA GLU A 167 1.84 -4.13 0.71
C GLU A 167 2.69 -3.08 0.00
N ILE A 168 2.44 -1.78 0.23
CA ILE A 168 3.31 -0.72 -0.29
C ILE A 168 4.73 -0.94 0.23
N VAL A 169 5.69 -0.73 -0.66
CA VAL A 169 7.11 -0.85 -0.34
C VAL A 169 7.45 0.14 0.79
N HIS A 170 8.07 -0.37 1.84
CA HIS A 170 8.56 0.43 2.98
C HIS A 170 10.06 0.27 3.20
N GLU A 171 10.69 -0.67 2.49
CA GLU A 171 12.09 -1.02 2.65
C GLU A 171 12.69 -1.37 1.29
N THR A 172 13.91 -0.91 1.06
CA THR A 172 14.72 -1.32 -0.09
C THR A 172 16.14 -1.61 0.38
N TYR A 173 16.85 -2.44 -0.38
CA TYR A 173 18.30 -2.44 -0.34
C TYR A 173 18.82 -1.31 -1.24
N ARG A 174 19.70 -0.51 -0.66
CA ARG A 174 20.47 0.52 -1.34
C ARG A 174 21.87 0.00 -1.57
N TYR A 175 22.30 0.02 -2.82
CA TYR A 175 23.65 -0.35 -3.23
C TYR A 175 24.34 0.88 -3.78
N GLU A 176 25.45 1.27 -3.14
CA GLU A 176 26.30 2.37 -3.60
C GLU A 176 27.32 1.81 -4.58
N MET A 177 27.47 2.44 -5.75
CA MET A 177 28.31 1.90 -6.81
C MET A 177 29.12 3.01 -7.47
N ASP A 178 30.44 2.97 -7.29
CA ASP A 178 31.30 3.94 -7.96
C ASP A 178 31.33 3.71 -9.48
N GLY A 179 31.13 4.79 -10.26
CA GLY A 179 31.26 4.80 -11.72
C GLY A 179 30.12 4.11 -12.48
N LEU A 180 28.93 4.02 -11.90
CA LEU A 180 27.74 3.41 -12.52
C LEU A 180 27.37 4.05 -13.87
N ASP A 181 27.56 5.36 -13.97
CA ASP A 181 27.36 6.17 -15.17
C ASP A 181 28.28 5.75 -16.32
N LEU A 182 29.41 5.09 -16.02
CA LEU A 182 30.40 4.63 -16.99
C LEU A 182 30.18 3.19 -17.45
N ILE A 183 29.20 2.46 -16.89
CA ILE A 183 28.92 1.07 -17.23
C ILE A 183 27.97 1.02 -18.43
N GLU A 184 28.49 0.56 -19.56
CA GLU A 184 27.72 0.22 -20.76
C GLU A 184 27.26 -1.25 -20.70
N GLY A 185 26.07 -1.54 -21.24
CA GLY A 185 25.52 -2.89 -21.29
C GLY A 185 25.29 -3.50 -19.90
N LEU A 186 24.86 -2.67 -18.94
CA LEU A 186 24.61 -3.08 -17.56
C LEU A 186 23.56 -4.20 -17.48
N GLU A 187 23.97 -5.36 -16.98
CA GLU A 187 23.11 -6.45 -16.58
C GLU A 187 23.19 -6.61 -15.06
N VAL A 188 22.03 -6.57 -14.41
CA VAL A 188 21.91 -6.87 -12.98
C VAL A 188 21.37 -8.28 -12.85
N LYS A 189 22.07 -9.12 -12.08
CA LYS A 189 21.76 -10.52 -11.86
C LYS A 189 21.63 -10.80 -10.37
N GLU A 190 20.70 -11.65 -10.00
CA GLU A 190 20.50 -12.08 -8.61
C GLU A 190 20.58 -13.60 -8.55
N GLU A 191 21.29 -14.12 -7.55
CA GLU A 191 21.31 -15.54 -7.28
C GLU A 191 20.21 -15.89 -6.26
N LYS A 192 19.11 -16.47 -6.72
CA LYS A 192 18.03 -17.00 -5.86
C LYS A 192 18.08 -18.52 -5.86
N SER A 193 18.33 -19.13 -4.70
CA SER A 193 18.32 -20.60 -4.53
C SER A 193 19.23 -21.34 -5.52
N GLY A 194 20.41 -20.77 -5.83
CA GLY A 194 21.36 -21.34 -6.80
C GLY A 194 20.99 -21.11 -8.28
N VAL A 195 19.94 -20.34 -8.56
CA VAL A 195 19.55 -19.93 -9.92
C VAL A 195 19.86 -18.45 -10.11
N ILE A 196 20.59 -18.12 -11.16
CA ILE A 196 20.88 -16.74 -11.55
C ILE A 196 19.71 -16.22 -12.40
N ILE A 197 19.05 -15.18 -11.92
CA ILE A 197 18.00 -14.46 -12.64
C ILE A 197 18.51 -13.08 -13.08
N THR A 198 18.19 -12.67 -14.30
CA THR A 198 18.46 -11.29 -14.76
C THR A 198 17.31 -10.40 -14.32
N LEU A 199 17.65 -9.28 -13.69
CA LEU A 199 16.71 -8.31 -13.17
C LEU A 199 16.44 -7.20 -14.19
N ASN A 200 15.21 -6.69 -14.19
CA ASN A 200 14.81 -5.59 -15.04
C ASN A 200 15.34 -4.28 -14.44
N VAL A 201 16.15 -3.56 -15.21
CA VAL A 201 16.66 -2.25 -14.80
C VAL A 201 15.69 -1.18 -15.25
N THR A 202 15.25 -0.33 -14.31
CA THR A 202 14.42 0.83 -14.58
C THR A 202 15.05 2.09 -14.00
N GLU A 203 14.71 3.24 -14.57
CA GLU A 203 15.01 4.57 -14.01
C GLU A 203 13.73 5.22 -13.45
N ASP A 204 12.58 4.57 -13.57
CA ASP A 204 11.29 5.05 -13.10
C ASP A 204 10.97 4.47 -11.71
N LEU A 205 10.87 5.37 -10.74
CA LEU A 205 10.51 5.05 -9.37
C LEU A 205 9.14 4.35 -9.28
N ALA A 206 8.18 4.72 -10.13
CA ALA A 206 6.87 4.09 -10.14
C ALA A 206 6.97 2.59 -10.46
N GLN A 207 7.83 2.20 -11.41
CA GLN A 207 8.02 0.79 -11.76
C GLN A 207 8.59 -0.03 -10.60
N LEU A 208 9.48 0.54 -9.78
CA LEU A 208 9.98 -0.13 -8.58
C LEU A 208 8.87 -0.35 -7.53
N TYR A 209 8.00 0.65 -7.31
CA TYR A 209 6.90 0.55 -6.35
C TYR A 209 5.80 -0.41 -6.79
N TYR A 210 5.60 -0.56 -8.10
CA TYR A 210 4.53 -1.38 -8.69
C TYR A 210 5.04 -2.70 -9.28
N ASP A 211 6.17 -3.21 -8.79
CA ASP A 211 6.70 -4.51 -9.18
C ASP A 211 6.27 -5.62 -8.19
N PRO A 212 5.18 -6.37 -8.49
CA PRO A 212 4.71 -7.44 -7.62
C PRO A 212 5.59 -8.69 -7.66
N VAL A 213 6.44 -8.84 -8.68
CA VAL A 213 7.31 -10.02 -8.87
C VAL A 213 8.61 -9.84 -8.09
N GLY A 214 8.98 -8.59 -7.81
CA GLY A 214 10.25 -8.27 -7.21
C GLY A 214 11.34 -8.74 -8.15
N ASP A 215 11.33 -8.31 -9.41
CA ASP A 215 12.37 -8.50 -10.44
C ASP A 215 12.96 -7.18 -10.97
N VAL A 216 12.43 -6.04 -10.51
CA VAL A 216 12.83 -4.69 -10.90
C VAL A 216 13.88 -4.12 -9.96
N VAL A 217 14.82 -3.40 -10.56
CA VAL A 217 15.89 -2.65 -9.93
C VAL A 217 15.80 -1.22 -10.40
N LEU A 218 15.73 -0.26 -9.47
CA LEU A 218 15.80 1.15 -9.81
C LEU A 218 17.25 1.62 -9.82
N LEU A 219 17.66 2.22 -10.92
CA LEU A 219 18.99 2.76 -11.11
C LEU A 219 18.97 4.29 -11.06
N ASP A 220 19.51 4.87 -10.01
CA ASP A 220 19.78 6.31 -9.95
C ASP A 220 21.22 6.57 -10.40
N ARG A 221 21.39 6.78 -11.72
CA ARG A 221 22.70 7.10 -12.32
C ARG A 221 23.31 8.40 -11.81
N LYS A 222 22.49 9.38 -11.42
CA LYS A 222 22.99 10.69 -10.97
C LYS A 222 23.64 10.59 -9.59
N ARG A 223 23.07 9.76 -8.71
CA ARG A 223 23.59 9.51 -7.37
C ARG A 223 24.52 8.30 -7.32
N SER A 224 24.61 7.55 -8.41
CA SER A 224 25.33 6.28 -8.50
C SER A 224 24.85 5.28 -7.46
N VAL A 225 23.52 5.17 -7.34
CA VAL A 225 22.84 4.32 -6.38
C VAL A 225 21.87 3.39 -7.10
N MET A 226 21.75 2.16 -6.60
CA MET A 226 20.74 1.21 -7.03
C MET A 226 19.83 0.87 -5.87
N HIS A 227 18.53 0.81 -6.13
CA HIS A 227 17.51 0.40 -5.18
C HIS A 227 16.86 -0.90 -5.65
N ARG A 228 16.65 -1.81 -4.71
CA ARG A 228 15.99 -3.10 -4.91
C ARG A 228 15.03 -3.37 -3.77
N LEU A 229 13.87 -3.92 -4.06
CA LEU A 229 13.03 -4.56 -3.03
C LEU A 229 13.81 -5.68 -2.34
N LYS A 230 13.48 -5.98 -1.08
CA LYS A 230 14.22 -6.95 -0.27
C LYS A 230 14.52 -8.24 -1.07
N SER A 231 15.79 -8.60 -1.14
CA SER A 231 16.31 -9.79 -1.82
C SER A 231 16.96 -10.72 -0.80
N ASP A 232 16.82 -12.03 -1.03
CA ASP A 232 17.44 -13.08 -0.20
C ASP A 232 18.83 -13.52 -0.72
N GLY A 233 19.33 -12.90 -1.81
CA GLY A 233 20.52 -13.34 -2.52
C GLY A 233 21.52 -12.23 -2.85
N PRO A 234 22.79 -12.57 -3.14
CA PRO A 234 23.77 -11.60 -3.60
C PRO A 234 23.36 -11.04 -4.97
N ILE A 235 23.61 -9.73 -5.16
CA ILE A 235 23.41 -9.05 -6.44
C ILE A 235 24.73 -8.99 -7.19
N HIS A 236 24.75 -9.55 -8.39
CA HIS A 236 25.85 -9.55 -9.34
C HIS A 236 25.61 -8.48 -10.39
N LEU A 237 26.61 -7.65 -10.64
CA LEU A 237 26.53 -6.55 -11.56
C LEU A 237 27.57 -6.77 -12.66
N GLN A 238 27.07 -6.95 -13.89
CA GLN A 238 27.89 -7.26 -15.06
C GLN A 238 27.76 -6.17 -16.11
N GLY A 239 28.86 -5.78 -16.74
CA GLY A 239 28.84 -4.77 -17.80
C GLY A 239 30.24 -4.46 -18.31
N MET A 240 30.36 -3.39 -19.10
CA MET A 240 31.61 -2.94 -19.70
C MET A 240 31.93 -1.51 -19.26
N ILE A 241 33.14 -1.26 -18.77
CA ILE A 241 33.68 0.10 -18.58
C ILE A 241 34.93 0.21 -19.44
N ARG A 242 34.93 1.10 -20.45
CA ARG A 242 36.11 1.36 -21.32
C ARG A 242 36.75 0.07 -21.87
N GLU A 243 35.93 -0.82 -22.42
CA GLU A 243 36.34 -2.13 -22.96
C GLU A 243 36.80 -3.18 -21.93
N GLU A 244 36.77 -2.88 -20.63
CA GLU A 244 37.02 -3.85 -19.56
C GLU A 244 35.70 -4.40 -19.00
N ARG A 245 35.61 -5.73 -18.86
CA ARG A 245 34.46 -6.39 -18.24
C ARG A 245 34.49 -6.17 -16.73
N VAL A 246 33.39 -5.63 -16.20
CA VAL A 246 33.16 -5.51 -14.76
C VAL A 246 32.23 -6.64 -14.32
N ASP A 247 32.60 -7.33 -13.24
CA ASP A 247 31.75 -8.25 -12.50
C ASP A 247 31.92 -7.94 -11.01
N LYS A 248 30.88 -7.41 -10.38
CA LYS A 248 30.90 -7.02 -8.98
C LYS A 248 29.74 -7.68 -8.23
N VAL A 249 30.04 -8.24 -7.08
CA VAL A 249 29.02 -8.61 -6.10
C VAL A 249 28.81 -7.42 -5.19
N LEU A 250 27.58 -6.96 -5.08
CA LEU A 250 27.23 -5.80 -4.26
C LEU A 250 26.74 -6.25 -2.88
N ASP A 251 27.19 -5.53 -1.86
CA ASP A 251 26.61 -5.63 -0.52
C ASP A 251 25.57 -4.52 -0.33
N GLY A 252 24.36 -4.93 0.01
CA GLY A 252 23.21 -4.04 0.11
C GLY A 252 23.09 -3.49 1.51
N LYS A 253 22.95 -2.16 1.63
CA LYS A 253 22.54 -1.56 2.91
C LYS A 253 21.03 -1.45 2.93
N TRP A 254 20.42 -2.07 3.93
CA TRP A 254 19.00 -1.90 4.18
C TRP A 254 18.68 -0.41 4.41
N THR A 255 17.70 0.11 3.69
CA THR A 255 17.30 1.52 3.72
C THR A 255 15.78 1.62 3.75
N PRO A 256 15.19 2.32 4.74
CA PRO A 256 13.76 2.53 4.77
C PRO A 256 13.36 3.45 3.60
N VAL A 257 12.19 3.19 3.05
CA VAL A 257 11.61 3.99 1.97
C VAL A 257 10.46 4.79 2.56
N PHE A 258 10.51 6.10 2.32
CA PHE A 258 9.43 7.00 2.70
C PHE A 258 8.19 6.72 1.86
N ASN A 259 7.10 6.29 2.50
CA ASN A 259 5.82 6.06 1.84
C ASN A 259 4.67 6.83 2.52
N GLU A 260 3.44 6.58 2.09
CA GLU A 260 2.24 7.28 2.58
C GLU A 260 2.03 7.11 4.10
N PHE A 261 2.45 5.99 4.70
CA PHE A 261 2.42 5.84 6.16
C PHE A 261 3.41 6.76 6.86
N ASP A 262 4.58 7.00 6.26
CA ASP A 262 5.59 7.89 6.82
C ASP A 262 5.13 9.35 6.78
N GLU A 263 4.46 9.76 5.72
CA GLU A 263 3.84 11.08 5.64
C GLU A 263 2.81 11.31 6.75
N ILE A 264 1.88 10.36 6.93
CA ILE A 264 0.87 10.44 8.00
C ILE A 264 1.53 10.42 9.38
N GLY A 265 2.46 9.49 9.61
CA GLY A 265 3.14 9.36 10.90
C GLY A 265 3.92 10.62 11.29
N LEU A 266 4.59 11.26 10.33
CA LEU A 266 5.28 12.54 10.55
C LEU A 266 4.31 13.68 10.89
N GLN A 267 3.13 13.75 10.27
CA GLN A 267 2.10 14.73 10.64
C GLN A 267 1.68 14.61 12.11
N PHE A 268 1.75 13.40 12.66
CA PHE A 268 1.48 13.11 14.07
C PHE A 268 2.74 13.06 14.96
N GLY A 269 3.90 13.48 14.45
CA GLY A 269 5.16 13.48 15.19
C GLY A 269 5.64 12.08 15.61
N LEU A 270 5.22 11.04 14.89
CA LEU A 270 5.50 9.64 15.15
C LEU A 270 6.32 9.03 14.02
N PRO A 271 7.66 9.18 14.00
CA PRO A 271 8.49 8.60 12.96
C PRO A 271 8.52 7.06 13.05
N ARG A 272 8.66 6.40 11.90
CA ARG A 272 8.84 4.95 11.80
C ARG A 272 10.08 4.48 12.55
N LEU A 273 9.98 3.33 13.23
CA LEU A 273 11.12 2.71 13.89
C LEU A 273 11.94 1.87 12.92
N ASN A 274 13.23 1.68 13.21
CA ASN A 274 14.09 0.84 12.37
C ASN A 274 13.55 -0.60 12.32
N GLY A 275 13.35 -1.12 11.10
CA GLY A 275 12.79 -2.45 10.84
C GLY A 275 11.30 -2.59 11.14
N GLU A 276 10.59 -1.47 11.30
CA GLU A 276 9.14 -1.48 11.49
C GLU A 276 8.39 -1.54 10.15
N ASP A 277 7.72 -2.66 9.93
CA ASP A 277 6.87 -2.85 8.76
C ASP A 277 5.63 -1.93 8.77
N ASN A 278 4.98 -1.76 7.62
CA ASN A 278 3.79 -0.93 7.49
C ASN A 278 2.64 -1.35 8.41
N GLY A 279 2.47 -2.65 8.66
CA GLY A 279 1.40 -3.16 9.51
C GLY A 279 1.60 -2.70 10.95
N ARG A 280 2.79 -2.94 11.50
CA ARG A 280 3.18 -2.50 12.84
C ARG A 280 3.15 -0.99 12.98
N TYR A 281 3.63 -0.27 11.97
CA TYR A 281 3.64 1.19 12.01
C TYR A 281 2.23 1.78 11.97
N ARG A 282 1.33 1.22 11.15
CA ARG A 282 -0.09 1.56 11.15
C ARG A 282 -0.72 1.32 12.51
N GLU A 283 -0.51 0.15 13.11
CA GLU A 283 -1.03 -0.15 14.45
C GLU A 283 -0.53 0.85 15.50
N ARG A 284 0.75 1.23 15.42
CA ARG A 284 1.35 2.22 16.31
C ARG A 284 0.77 3.62 16.09
N MET A 285 0.47 4.01 14.86
CA MET A 285 -0.27 5.24 14.57
C MET A 285 -1.71 5.18 15.11
N GLU A 286 -2.42 4.08 14.94
CA GLU A 286 -3.78 3.90 15.49
C GLU A 286 -3.79 3.98 17.03
N THR A 287 -2.72 3.54 17.70
CA THR A 287 -2.60 3.69 19.15
C THR A 287 -2.53 5.14 19.63
N LEU A 288 -2.14 6.08 18.79
CA LEU A 288 -2.13 7.51 19.13
C LEU A 288 -3.54 8.03 19.50
N PHE A 289 -4.56 7.54 18.81
CA PHE A 289 -5.94 7.97 19.01
C PHE A 289 -6.63 7.23 20.17
N THR A 290 -6.24 6.00 20.46
CA THR A 290 -6.79 5.21 21.57
C THR A 290 -6.11 5.50 22.89
N HIS A 291 -4.80 5.75 22.87
CA HIS A 291 -3.96 6.01 24.03
C HIS A 291 -3.19 7.33 23.83
N PRO A 292 -3.89 8.48 23.89
CA PRO A 292 -3.28 9.75 23.62
C PRO A 292 -2.16 10.04 24.62
N GLY A 293 -1.03 10.51 24.07
CA GLY A 293 0.02 11.15 24.84
C GLY A 293 -0.48 12.51 25.34
N ASN A 294 -0.19 12.84 26.59
CA ASN A 294 -0.47 14.16 27.17
C ASN A 294 0.45 14.40 28.36
N ALA A 295 0.33 15.56 28.99
CA ALA A 295 1.19 15.95 30.09
C ALA A 295 1.01 15.10 31.37
N THR A 296 -0.01 14.26 31.50
CA THR A 296 -0.18 13.41 32.70
C THR A 296 0.90 12.33 32.75
N LYS A 297 1.16 11.78 33.94
CA LYS A 297 2.10 10.66 34.12
C LYS A 297 1.85 9.52 33.12
N TYR A 298 0.60 9.12 32.96
CA TYR A 298 0.20 8.04 32.04
C TYR A 298 0.29 8.45 30.58
N GLY A 299 -0.07 9.71 30.26
CA GLY A 299 0.10 10.26 28.91
C GLY A 299 1.57 10.27 28.48
N ILE A 300 2.48 10.65 29.36
CA ILE A 300 3.93 10.61 29.11
C ILE A 300 4.40 9.16 28.91
N MET A 301 3.98 8.23 29.77
CA MET A 301 4.32 6.82 29.63
C MET A 301 3.84 6.23 28.28
N ARG A 302 2.62 6.58 27.83
CA ARG A 302 2.08 6.19 26.54
C ARG A 302 2.89 6.75 25.38
N GLU A 303 3.23 8.04 25.42
CA GLU A 303 4.06 8.67 24.39
C GLU A 303 5.43 8.00 24.30
N VAL A 304 6.07 7.74 25.44
CA VAL A 304 7.37 7.03 25.49
C VAL A 304 7.23 5.63 24.93
N ALA A 305 6.26 4.84 25.40
CA ALA A 305 6.05 3.48 24.93
C ALA A 305 5.79 3.42 23.42
N ARG A 306 4.99 4.34 22.89
CA ARG A 306 4.71 4.46 21.46
C ARG A 306 5.96 4.90 20.67
N ARG A 307 6.81 5.77 21.21
CA ARG A 307 8.09 6.13 20.57
C ARG A 307 9.12 5.02 20.61
N THR A 308 9.02 4.09 21.55
CA THR A 308 9.94 2.93 21.64
C THR A 308 9.37 1.65 21.02
N GLY A 309 8.14 1.69 20.49
CA GLY A 309 7.48 0.50 19.93
C GLY A 309 7.04 -0.52 20.98
N ASN A 310 6.98 -0.11 22.25
CA ASN A 310 6.65 -0.95 23.38
C ASN A 310 5.13 -1.00 23.63
N PHE A 311 4.38 -1.53 22.67
CA PHE A 311 2.97 -1.87 22.83
C PHE A 311 2.73 -3.33 22.48
N LYS A 312 1.64 -3.89 23.01
CA LYS A 312 1.22 -5.27 22.81
C LYS A 312 -0.25 -5.30 22.44
N LYS A 313 -0.57 -6.10 21.43
CA LYS A 313 -1.94 -6.50 21.10
C LYS A 313 -2.12 -7.99 21.43
N VAL A 314 -3.21 -8.32 22.12
CA VAL A 314 -3.58 -9.69 22.47
C VAL A 314 -5.03 -9.91 22.06
N ARG A 315 -5.30 -10.96 21.29
CA ARG A 315 -6.66 -11.32 20.91
C ARG A 315 -7.31 -12.15 22.03
N TRP A 316 -8.38 -11.62 22.61
CA TRP A 316 -9.20 -12.32 23.59
C TRP A 316 -10.31 -13.10 22.88
N VAL A 317 -10.00 -14.35 22.51
CA VAL A 317 -10.86 -15.17 21.64
C VAL A 317 -12.19 -15.57 22.29
N ASN A 318 -12.19 -15.85 23.60
CA ASN A 318 -13.38 -16.25 24.34
C ASN A 318 -13.59 -15.36 25.57
N PRO A 319 -14.44 -14.32 25.47
CA PRO A 319 -14.67 -13.36 26.54
C PRO A 319 -15.42 -13.91 27.75
N TYR A 320 -15.99 -15.11 27.66
CA TYR A 320 -16.64 -15.77 28.80
C TYR A 320 -15.64 -16.30 29.83
N HIS A 321 -14.36 -16.41 29.46
CA HIS A 321 -13.27 -16.76 30.36
C HIS A 321 -12.35 -15.56 30.59
N PRO A 322 -11.81 -15.39 31.81
CA PRO A 322 -10.93 -14.27 32.09
C PRO A 322 -9.70 -14.32 31.18
N LEU A 323 -9.31 -13.18 30.62
CA LEU A 323 -8.01 -13.06 29.98
C LEU A 323 -6.96 -12.82 31.06
N VAL A 324 -5.96 -13.70 31.14
CA VAL A 324 -4.82 -13.56 32.04
C VAL A 324 -3.58 -13.29 31.19
N VAL A 325 -2.95 -12.15 31.41
CA VAL A 325 -1.69 -11.77 30.76
C VAL A 325 -0.60 -11.77 31.81
N HIS A 326 0.29 -12.76 31.73
CA HIS A 326 1.45 -12.87 32.62
C HIS A 326 2.57 -11.92 32.20
N ASN A 327 3.34 -11.47 33.17
CA ASN A 327 4.46 -10.55 32.97
C ASN A 327 5.73 -11.07 33.66
N PRO A 328 6.29 -12.20 33.20
CA PRO A 328 7.42 -12.84 33.86
C PRO A 328 8.69 -11.97 33.87
N MET A 329 8.77 -10.97 32.99
CA MET A 329 9.90 -10.03 32.91
C MET A 329 9.78 -8.86 33.90
N GLY A 330 8.65 -8.72 34.60
CA GLY A 330 8.43 -7.64 35.55
C GLY A 330 8.45 -6.24 34.93
N LEU A 331 8.18 -6.12 33.62
CA LEU A 331 8.15 -4.85 32.93
C LEU A 331 6.94 -4.03 33.39
N ASN A 332 7.08 -2.74 33.66
CA ASN A 332 5.93 -1.96 34.12
C ASN A 332 4.76 -1.97 33.11
N ILE A 333 3.57 -2.34 33.57
CA ILE A 333 2.30 -2.24 32.84
C ILE A 333 1.35 -1.41 33.72
N ALA A 334 0.96 -0.23 33.25
CA ALA A 334 0.01 0.61 33.98
C ALA A 334 -1.42 0.06 33.84
N ARG A 335 -2.16 0.00 34.94
CA ARG A 335 -3.57 -0.44 34.94
C ARG A 335 -4.41 0.44 34.02
N GLU A 336 -4.15 1.74 34.02
CA GLU A 336 -4.86 2.77 33.27
C GLU A 336 -4.59 2.71 31.76
N ASP A 337 -3.76 1.76 31.34
CA ASP A 337 -3.27 1.63 29.98
C ASP A 337 -3.74 0.35 29.28
N VAL A 338 -4.43 -0.53 30.00
CA VAL A 338 -5.07 -1.70 29.39
C VAL A 338 -6.42 -1.28 28.79
N SER A 339 -6.57 -1.46 27.49
CA SER A 339 -7.82 -1.23 26.77
C SER A 339 -8.33 -2.49 26.09
N VAL A 340 -9.65 -2.56 25.93
CA VAL A 340 -10.37 -3.59 25.20
C VAL A 340 -11.20 -2.90 24.13
N ASP A 341 -10.95 -3.23 22.86
CA ASP A 341 -11.56 -2.59 21.69
C ASP A 341 -11.46 -1.05 21.73
N GLY A 342 -10.28 -0.54 22.13
CA GLY A 342 -9.99 0.89 22.24
C GLY A 342 -10.56 1.58 23.49
N LYS A 343 -11.28 0.87 24.37
CA LYS A 343 -11.82 1.41 25.62
C LYS A 343 -10.98 0.98 26.82
N ILE A 344 -10.50 1.93 27.61
CA ILE A 344 -9.75 1.64 28.84
C ILE A 344 -10.62 0.84 29.82
N MET A 345 -10.09 -0.28 30.32
CA MET A 345 -10.80 -1.21 31.20
C MET A 345 -10.18 -1.25 32.59
N LYS A 346 -11.00 -1.53 33.61
CA LYS A 346 -10.50 -1.83 34.95
C LYS A 346 -9.98 -3.26 35.00
N VAL A 347 -8.69 -3.43 35.26
CA VAL A 347 -8.03 -4.74 35.35
C VAL A 347 -7.54 -5.02 36.77
N SER A 348 -7.47 -6.31 37.11
CA SER A 348 -6.86 -6.79 38.36
C SER A 348 -5.39 -7.07 38.11
N MET A 349 -4.49 -6.47 38.89
CA MET A 349 -3.05 -6.71 38.72
C MET A 349 -2.66 -8.02 39.40
N LEU A 350 -1.79 -8.79 38.74
CA LEU A 350 -1.24 -10.04 39.23
C LEU A 350 0.06 -9.79 40.02
N PRO A 351 0.49 -10.73 40.88
CA PRO A 351 1.72 -10.58 41.66
C PRO A 351 3.00 -10.45 40.82
N ASP A 352 2.99 -10.99 39.60
CA ASP A 352 4.09 -10.89 38.63
C ASP A 352 4.11 -9.55 37.87
N GLY A 353 3.21 -8.62 38.18
CA GLY A 353 3.04 -7.37 37.43
C GLY A 353 2.24 -7.54 36.13
N GLY A 354 1.67 -8.71 35.88
CA GLY A 354 0.70 -8.95 34.83
C GLY A 354 -0.69 -8.43 35.20
N PHE A 355 -1.68 -8.74 34.38
CA PHE A 355 -3.07 -8.33 34.65
C PHE A 355 -4.09 -9.39 34.23
N MET A 356 -5.28 -9.28 34.82
CA MET A 356 -6.45 -10.08 34.50
C MET A 356 -7.63 -9.18 34.14
N ILE A 357 -8.25 -9.49 33.01
CA ILE A 357 -9.53 -8.92 32.57
C ILE A 357 -10.63 -9.91 32.94
N HIS A 358 -11.64 -9.43 33.68
CA HIS A 358 -12.79 -10.24 34.07
C HIS A 358 -13.67 -10.55 32.86
N PRO A 359 -14.34 -11.73 32.82
CA PRO A 359 -15.22 -12.11 31.73
C PRO A 359 -16.28 -11.06 31.37
N THR A 360 -16.65 -10.99 30.08
CA THR A 360 -17.78 -10.19 29.60
C THR A 360 -18.91 -11.09 29.10
N ASN A 361 -20.10 -10.51 28.95
CA ASN A 361 -21.26 -11.19 28.35
C ASN A 361 -21.32 -11.00 26.81
N ASP A 362 -20.29 -10.41 26.20
CA ASP A 362 -20.24 -10.25 24.74
C ASP A 362 -19.56 -11.49 24.14
N PRO A 363 -20.24 -12.27 23.27
CA PRO A 363 -19.63 -13.44 22.64
C PRO A 363 -18.53 -13.10 21.63
N ARG A 364 -18.42 -11.83 21.20
CA ARG A 364 -17.46 -11.44 20.18
C ARG A 364 -16.07 -11.40 20.75
N GLY A 365 -15.11 -12.05 20.09
CA GLY A 365 -13.70 -11.93 20.48
C GLY A 365 -13.24 -10.47 20.45
N HIS A 366 -12.44 -10.08 21.43
CA HIS A 366 -12.00 -8.69 21.62
C HIS A 366 -10.51 -8.52 21.32
N GLU A 367 -10.09 -7.30 20.96
CA GLU A 367 -8.68 -6.91 20.92
C GLU A 367 -8.31 -6.21 22.23
N VAL A 368 -7.25 -6.70 22.88
CA VAL A 368 -6.70 -6.12 24.10
C VAL A 368 -5.38 -5.45 23.79
N VAL A 369 -5.26 -4.17 24.10
CA VAL A 369 -4.06 -3.36 23.84
C VAL A 369 -3.52 -2.81 25.16
N PHE A 370 -2.20 -2.85 25.34
CA PHE A 370 -1.52 -2.28 26.49
C PHE A 370 -0.06 -1.94 26.15
N HIS A 371 0.52 -0.96 26.84
CA HIS A 371 1.94 -0.66 26.79
C HIS A 371 2.68 -1.36 27.94
N TRP A 372 3.95 -1.65 27.72
CA TRP A 372 4.80 -2.37 28.66
C TRP A 372 6.21 -1.78 28.71
N GLY A 373 6.90 -1.87 29.84
CA GLY A 373 8.31 -1.48 29.97
C GLY A 373 8.60 0.02 29.86
N ALA A 374 7.58 0.88 29.78
CA ALA A 374 7.73 2.31 29.93
C ALA A 374 7.63 2.69 31.41
N GLU A 375 8.67 3.30 31.94
CA GLU A 375 8.73 3.74 33.33
C GLU A 375 9.18 5.20 33.38
N ALA A 376 8.41 6.02 34.09
CA ALA A 376 8.73 7.42 34.30
C ALA A 376 9.69 7.55 35.50
N TYR A 377 10.98 7.37 35.26
CA TYR A 377 12.02 7.43 36.32
C TYR A 377 12.42 8.86 36.75
N THR A 378 12.06 9.90 35.98
CA THR A 378 12.55 11.28 36.17
C THR A 378 11.46 12.35 36.30
N LEU A 379 10.20 11.96 36.49
CA LEU A 379 9.16 12.92 36.86
C LEU A 379 9.29 13.19 38.36
N HIS A 380 9.98 14.27 38.72
CA HIS A 380 10.14 14.72 40.11
C HIS A 380 8.75 14.63 40.81
N PRO A 381 8.59 13.97 41.96
CA PRO A 381 7.28 13.75 42.58
C PRO A 381 6.50 15.05 42.83
N SER A 382 7.21 16.17 42.97
CA SER A 382 6.65 17.52 43.11
C SER A 382 5.99 18.07 41.83
N ARG A 383 6.28 17.48 40.66
CA ARG A 383 5.73 17.91 39.37
C ARG A 383 4.38 17.31 39.03
N PHE A 384 3.92 16.33 39.82
CA PHE A 384 2.64 15.68 39.60
C PHE A 384 1.89 15.58 40.92
N THR A 385 0.59 15.82 40.84
CA THR A 385 -0.33 15.47 41.93
C THR A 385 -0.35 13.95 42.13
N GLU A 386 -0.87 13.48 43.27
CA GLU A 386 -1.07 12.05 43.54
C GLU A 386 -1.95 11.36 42.47
N THR A 387 -2.78 12.13 41.76
CA THR A 387 -3.62 11.66 40.65
C THR A 387 -2.92 11.67 39.29
N GLY A 388 -1.64 12.07 39.24
CA GLY A 388 -0.82 12.04 38.02
C GLY A 388 -1.04 13.24 37.07
N VAL A 389 -1.73 14.28 37.53
CA VAL A 389 -1.89 15.57 36.81
C VAL A 389 -0.66 16.46 37.07
N PRO A 390 -0.12 17.18 36.07
CA PRO A 390 0.97 18.15 36.27
C PRO A 390 0.68 19.13 37.42
N SER A 391 1.72 19.57 38.12
CA SER A 391 1.62 20.60 39.14
C SER A 391 1.22 21.93 38.50
N GLN A 392 0.53 22.78 39.24
CA GLN A 392 0.13 24.12 38.78
C GLN A 392 1.35 24.94 38.29
N VAL A 393 2.50 24.78 38.96
CA VAL A 393 3.76 25.46 38.59
C VAL A 393 4.30 24.98 37.23
N ASP A 394 4.17 23.70 36.92
CA ASP A 394 4.57 23.17 35.62
C ASP A 394 3.58 23.55 34.51
N ILE A 395 2.28 23.61 34.81
CA ILE A 395 1.26 24.12 33.86
C ILE A 395 1.59 25.57 33.50
N GLU A 396 1.80 26.44 34.48
CA GLU A 396 2.12 27.86 34.26
C GLU A 396 3.47 28.05 33.54
N SER A 397 4.42 27.14 33.75
CA SER A 397 5.70 27.14 33.05
C SER A 397 5.54 26.68 31.60
N TYR A 398 4.74 25.65 31.35
CA TYR A 398 4.43 25.19 29.99
C TYR A 398 3.67 26.25 29.20
N GLU A 399 2.65 26.90 29.77
CA GLU A 399 1.92 28.00 29.11
C GLU A 399 2.87 29.14 28.73
N LYS A 400 3.81 29.51 29.60
CA LYS A 400 4.83 30.52 29.29
C LYS A 400 5.75 30.09 28.14
N TRP A 401 6.07 28.80 28.06
CA TRP A 401 6.99 28.25 27.05
C TRP A 401 6.30 28.04 25.71
N ASP A 402 5.03 27.66 25.71
CA ASP A 402 4.18 27.53 24.53
C ASP A 402 3.97 28.90 23.87
N ILE A 403 3.80 29.96 24.67
CA ILE A 403 3.76 31.35 24.17
C ILE A 403 5.13 31.78 23.62
N ALA A 404 6.23 31.41 24.30
CA ALA A 404 7.57 31.88 23.94
C ALA A 404 8.18 31.15 22.73
N ALA A 405 7.83 29.88 22.52
CA ALA A 405 8.42 29.02 21.48
C ALA A 405 7.48 27.86 21.07
N PRO A 406 6.32 28.15 20.45
CA PRO A 406 5.28 27.15 20.17
C PRO A 406 5.76 26.02 19.25
N VAL A 407 6.68 26.31 18.32
CA VAL A 407 7.27 25.32 17.40
C VAL A 407 8.10 24.27 18.17
N LEU A 408 8.87 24.69 19.17
CA LEU A 408 9.80 23.80 19.90
C LEU A 408 9.07 22.85 20.86
N TYR A 409 7.85 23.20 21.27
CA TYR A 409 7.08 22.47 22.27
C TYR A 409 5.79 21.83 21.73
N GLY A 410 5.64 21.78 20.40
CA GLY A 410 4.50 21.14 19.74
C GLY A 410 3.18 21.88 19.91
N GLY A 411 3.22 23.18 20.23
CA GLY A 411 2.05 24.06 20.35
C GLY A 411 1.34 24.33 19.03
N ILE A 412 2.04 24.12 17.90
CA ILE A 412 1.41 24.14 16.58
C ILE A 412 0.61 22.85 16.42
N ARG A 413 -0.71 22.96 16.60
CA ARG A 413 -1.65 21.92 16.20
C ARG A 413 -1.83 22.01 14.70
N TYR A 414 -1.63 20.90 14.00
CA TYR A 414 -1.96 20.79 12.57
C TYR A 414 -3.49 20.87 12.42
N ASP A 415 -4.02 22.08 12.27
CA ASP A 415 -5.38 22.29 11.81
C ASP A 415 -5.34 22.62 10.31
N ARG A 416 -5.89 21.71 9.51
CA ARG A 416 -6.04 21.88 8.05
C ARG A 416 -6.83 23.15 7.70
N GLN A 417 -7.63 23.70 8.62
CA GLN A 417 -8.46 24.89 8.39
C GLN A 417 -7.74 26.22 8.68
N GLU A 418 -6.65 26.23 9.46
CA GLU A 418 -5.96 27.49 9.81
C GLU A 418 -4.90 27.90 8.77
N TRP A 419 -4.39 26.96 7.97
CA TRP A 419 -3.48 27.27 6.85
C TRP A 419 -4.21 27.62 5.55
N ASP A 420 -5.53 27.36 5.46
CA ASP A 420 -6.36 27.72 4.30
C ASP A 420 -6.82 29.20 4.31
N MET A 421 -6.31 30.01 5.24
CA MET A 421 -6.61 31.44 5.37
C MET A 421 -5.41 32.36 5.04
N VAL A 422 -4.56 31.98 4.09
CA VAL A 422 -3.62 32.93 3.48
C VAL A 422 -3.89 33.04 1.98
N ASN A 423 -4.91 33.85 1.67
CA ASN A 423 -4.97 34.60 0.41
C ASN A 423 -3.78 35.57 0.39
N ASP A 424 -2.59 35.12 -0.01
CA ASP A 424 -1.58 36.02 -0.59
C ASP A 424 -0.45 35.25 -1.29
N GLU A 425 -0.18 35.64 -2.53
CA GLU A 425 0.78 35.04 -3.48
C GLU A 425 2.26 35.25 -3.11
N SER A 426 2.65 35.23 -1.82
CA SER A 426 3.99 35.70 -1.39
C SER A 426 4.88 34.72 -0.61
N LEU A 427 4.58 33.42 -0.56
CA LEU A 427 5.38 32.44 0.23
C LEU A 427 6.36 31.56 -0.56
N ILE A 428 6.69 31.90 -1.81
CA ILE A 428 7.76 31.19 -2.55
C ILE A 428 9.17 31.50 -1.97
N GLU A 429 9.34 32.51 -1.12
CA GLU A 429 10.65 32.88 -0.56
C GLU A 429 10.93 32.41 0.88
N THR A 430 10.10 31.55 1.49
CA THR A 430 10.34 31.07 2.88
C THR A 430 10.12 29.57 3.10
N MET A 431 10.46 28.71 2.13
CA MET A 431 10.87 27.36 2.51
C MET A 431 12.27 27.45 3.13
N PRO A 432 12.49 27.00 4.37
CA PRO A 432 13.85 26.83 4.85
C PRO A 432 14.49 25.73 4.01
N GLU A 433 15.58 26.06 3.33
CA GLU A 433 16.54 25.06 2.87
C GLU A 433 16.94 24.24 4.10
N LEU A 434 16.76 22.93 4.05
CA LEU A 434 17.35 22.00 5.00
C LEU A 434 18.87 22.08 4.84
N ASP A 435 19.50 23.05 5.52
CA ASP A 435 20.94 23.15 5.60
C ASP A 435 21.47 21.89 6.32
N ASN A 436 22.33 21.15 5.63
CA ASN A 436 22.93 19.88 6.05
C ASN A 436 23.97 20.04 7.18
N LYS A 437 23.72 20.96 8.11
CA LYS A 437 24.53 21.21 9.30
C LYS A 437 23.74 20.89 10.57
N MET A 438 23.29 19.64 10.69
CA MET A 438 23.18 19.06 12.03
C MET A 438 24.61 18.83 12.53
N GLU A 439 25.16 19.84 13.19
CA GLU A 439 26.33 19.68 14.04
C GLU A 439 26.09 18.50 14.99
N ARG A 440 27.09 17.61 15.05
CA ARG A 440 27.18 16.52 16.01
C ARG A 440 27.01 17.09 17.41
N TRP A 441 25.93 16.74 18.08
CA TRP A 441 25.91 16.72 19.54
C TRP A 441 26.49 15.37 19.96
N SER A 442 27.58 15.47 20.71
CA SER A 442 28.60 14.45 21.03
C SER A 442 28.10 13.06 21.38
#